data_AF-A0A196SN58-F1
#
_entry.id   AF-A0A196SN58-F1
#
_cell.length_a   1.000
_cell.length_b   1.000
_cell.length_c   1.000
_cell.angle_alpha   90.00
_cell.angle_beta   90.00
_cell.angle_gamma   90.00
#
_symmetry.space_group_name_H-M   'P 1'
#
loop_
_entity.id
_entity.type
_entity.pdbx_description
1 polymer ?
#
loop_
_entity_poly.entity_id
_entity_poly.type
_entity_poly.pdbx_seq_one_letter_code
_entity_poly.pdbx_strand_id
1 'polypeptide(L)'
;MSINGESVVFLEPKEVKAKLKSAPRPMTVRFVRQCSESHYSSVTTPDGEKRVKKWIDGDIYLPVRSYSLKGMNGQFITRRDTDNPMEYALTPIYRDGPLFECEVREAAFNGIHGQKRRAEVWKMLLRCYPYQPSKWEEVRQSNIDQYITFVNEFIAARNVAGGKPDCKFVPNPLDSSWKRSADYDPSEDDGKTNESKWSREFGDSEMREIIWKDTDRTYSDIPFFSQHNKQVLARMLYVFGTLNAGVRYIQGMNELLAPILYVFAEAEGELDQEVSLEVEADAFFAFTNLMAETRDLFIRDCDSSTNGLRGVLETLHEYIRAYLPQVAHHFDELQVDPQFYAVRWLTTLFAREFELKNTFRVWDSLLADPNRFQFMYCIGTSMIQKKEAFLLESDFAGIMQCLQSYECDDVERIVFEANKVRTRILKGKEEEEESRGMKMMKAGAELAGEVTDQVKKGWDLMKKKGLPMLSRFAQSTRSKVASMTKEVSSQVQGKKKESTTSKKESKESKESDSSEDDNDNDVAYL
;
A
#
# COMPACT_ATOMS: atom_id res chain seq x y z
N MET A 1 -4.13 -13.43 -39.38
CA MET A 1 -5.38 -12.79 -39.87
C MET A 1 -5.36 -11.35 -39.39
N SER A 2 -5.94 -10.39 -40.11
CA SER A 2 -6.06 -9.01 -39.62
C SER A 2 -7.48 -8.74 -39.12
N ILE A 3 -7.62 -8.17 -37.92
CA ILE A 3 -8.89 -7.63 -37.41
C ILE A 3 -8.68 -6.13 -37.18
N ASN A 4 -9.53 -5.29 -37.75
CA ASN A 4 -9.41 -3.83 -37.73
C ASN A 4 -8.04 -3.29 -38.23
N GLY A 5 -7.46 -3.93 -39.24
CA GLY A 5 -6.18 -3.53 -39.83
C GLY A 5 -4.94 -3.99 -39.05
N GLU A 6 -5.10 -4.63 -37.90
CA GLU A 6 -3.99 -5.16 -37.10
C GLU A 6 -3.89 -6.68 -37.20
N SER A 7 -2.68 -7.19 -37.37
CA SER A 7 -2.41 -8.62 -37.51
C SER A 7 -2.53 -9.35 -36.17
N VAL A 8 -3.47 -10.29 -36.10
CA VAL A 8 -3.77 -11.13 -34.93
C VAL A 8 -3.41 -12.59 -35.21
N VAL A 9 -2.97 -13.28 -34.15
CA VAL A 9 -2.62 -14.70 -34.14
C VAL A 9 -3.52 -15.44 -33.15
N PHE A 10 -4.31 -16.38 -33.66
CA PHE A 10 -5.04 -17.35 -32.83
C PHE A 10 -4.09 -18.48 -32.47
N LEU A 11 -4.08 -18.90 -31.20
CA LEU A 11 -3.24 -19.99 -30.73
C LEU A 11 -4.12 -21.15 -30.27
N GLU A 12 -3.82 -22.33 -30.78
CA GLU A 12 -4.42 -23.58 -30.30
C GLU A 12 -3.96 -23.87 -28.87
N PRO A 13 -4.75 -24.59 -28.04
CA PRO A 13 -4.39 -24.89 -26.64
C PRO A 13 -3.00 -25.54 -26.48
N LYS A 14 -2.55 -26.31 -27.47
CA LYS A 14 -1.21 -26.91 -27.50
C LYS A 14 -0.10 -25.88 -27.73
N GLU A 15 -0.35 -24.86 -28.56
CA GLU A 15 0.59 -23.78 -28.87
C GLU A 15 0.68 -22.79 -27.70
N VAL A 16 -0.45 -22.51 -27.05
CA VAL A 16 -0.50 -21.76 -25.78
C VAL A 16 0.34 -22.46 -24.72
N LYS A 17 0.19 -23.79 -24.58
CA LYS A 17 0.97 -24.61 -23.64
C LYS A 17 2.46 -24.66 -23.99
N ALA A 18 2.81 -24.64 -25.28
CA ALA A 18 4.20 -24.58 -25.73
C ALA A 18 4.82 -23.21 -25.42
N LYS A 19 4.11 -22.11 -25.71
CA LYS A 19 4.56 -20.74 -25.37
C LYS A 19 4.72 -20.53 -23.87
N LEU A 20 3.79 -21.01 -23.06
CA LEU A 20 3.90 -20.98 -21.59
C LEU A 20 5.16 -21.70 -21.10
N LYS A 21 5.55 -22.81 -21.76
CA LYS A 21 6.73 -23.59 -21.41
C LYS A 21 8.04 -22.96 -21.87
N SER A 22 8.02 -22.19 -22.94
CA SER A 22 9.21 -21.55 -23.52
C SER A 22 9.38 -20.09 -23.11
N ALA A 23 8.45 -19.54 -22.33
CA ALA A 23 8.48 -18.13 -21.95
C ALA A 23 9.60 -17.87 -20.92
N PRO A 24 10.47 -16.88 -21.14
CA PRO A 24 11.53 -16.53 -20.20
C PRO A 24 11.00 -15.86 -18.93
N ARG A 25 9.72 -15.47 -18.92
CA ARG A 25 9.00 -14.88 -17.77
C ARG A 25 7.62 -15.52 -17.60
N PRO A 26 7.04 -15.50 -16.39
CA PRO A 26 5.69 -16.01 -16.14
C PRO A 26 4.66 -15.31 -17.03
N MET A 27 4.05 -16.06 -17.93
CA MET A 27 2.97 -15.57 -18.81
C MET A 27 1.60 -15.88 -18.21
N THR A 28 0.71 -14.90 -18.19
CA THR A 28 -0.70 -15.12 -17.84
C THR A 28 -1.48 -15.60 -19.07
N VAL A 29 -2.10 -16.78 -19.00
CA VAL A 29 -3.00 -17.30 -20.04
C VAL A 29 -4.44 -17.29 -19.52
N ARG A 30 -5.37 -16.78 -20.33
CA ARG A 30 -6.80 -16.74 -20.01
C ARG A 30 -7.59 -17.75 -20.83
N PHE A 31 -8.46 -18.49 -20.15
CA PHE A 31 -9.46 -19.35 -20.76
C PHE A 31 -10.82 -18.65 -20.76
N VAL A 32 -11.59 -18.83 -21.84
CA VAL A 32 -12.86 -18.13 -22.11
C VAL A 32 -14.03 -18.67 -21.26
N ARG A 33 -13.81 -19.63 -20.35
CA ARG A 33 -14.83 -20.18 -19.45
C ARG A 33 -14.36 -20.25 -18.00
N GLN A 34 -15.30 -19.98 -17.09
CA GLN A 34 -15.14 -20.06 -15.64
C GLN A 34 -14.76 -21.51 -15.25
N CYS A 35 -13.55 -21.73 -14.72
CA CYS A 35 -13.17 -23.02 -14.16
C CYS A 35 -13.82 -23.19 -12.78
N SER A 36 -14.45 -24.34 -12.55
CA SER A 36 -14.95 -24.74 -11.24
C SER A 36 -13.81 -24.91 -10.22
N GLU A 37 -14.12 -24.70 -8.94
CA GLU A 37 -13.22 -24.81 -7.77
C GLU A 37 -12.48 -26.16 -7.63
N SER A 38 -12.78 -27.15 -8.46
CA SER A 38 -12.16 -28.48 -8.47
C SER A 38 -10.86 -28.59 -9.29
N HIS A 39 -10.37 -27.53 -9.93
CA HIS A 39 -9.26 -27.61 -10.90
C HIS A 39 -7.83 -27.54 -10.34
N TYR A 40 -7.64 -27.49 -9.03
CA TYR A 40 -6.32 -27.68 -8.43
C TYR A 40 -6.26 -28.95 -7.58
N SER A 41 -5.97 -30.06 -8.24
CA SER A 41 -5.26 -31.19 -7.64
C SER A 41 -4.61 -32.00 -8.77
N SER A 42 -3.28 -32.06 -8.78
CA SER A 42 -2.40 -32.87 -9.66
C SER A 42 -2.66 -32.86 -11.18
N VAL A 43 -1.71 -32.33 -11.96
CA VAL A 43 -1.69 -32.53 -13.43
C VAL A 43 -0.93 -33.82 -13.75
N THR A 44 -1.65 -34.89 -14.07
CA THR A 44 -1.05 -36.09 -14.66
C THR A 44 -0.75 -35.82 -16.14
N THR A 45 0.45 -36.15 -16.61
CA THR A 45 0.84 -36.07 -18.02
C THR A 45 0.99 -37.46 -18.63
N PRO A 46 1.02 -37.62 -19.97
CA PRO A 46 1.18 -38.92 -20.63
C PRO A 46 2.45 -39.70 -20.22
N ASP A 47 3.44 -39.01 -19.65
CA ASP A 47 4.72 -39.58 -19.21
C ASP A 47 4.82 -39.71 -17.66
N GLY A 48 3.68 -39.66 -16.94
CA GLY A 48 3.60 -39.78 -15.48
C GLY A 48 3.32 -38.46 -14.73
N GLU A 49 3.16 -38.56 -13.40
CA GLU A 49 3.02 -37.42 -12.49
C GLU A 49 4.31 -36.59 -12.46
N LYS A 50 4.24 -35.32 -12.90
CA LYS A 50 5.34 -34.36 -12.71
C LYS A 50 4.91 -33.29 -11.71
N ARG A 51 5.69 -33.16 -10.63
CA ARG A 51 5.55 -32.08 -9.65
C ARG A 51 5.81 -30.74 -10.33
N VAL A 52 4.85 -29.83 -10.25
CA VAL A 52 5.01 -28.43 -10.66
C VAL A 52 6.06 -27.81 -9.73
N LYS A 53 7.06 -27.11 -10.28
CA LYS A 53 8.03 -26.36 -9.48
C LYS A 53 7.23 -25.36 -8.62
N LYS A 54 7.30 -25.54 -7.30
CA LYS A 54 6.61 -24.70 -6.32
C LYS A 54 7.05 -23.25 -6.53
N TRP A 55 6.10 -22.32 -6.37
CA TRP A 55 6.35 -20.89 -6.28
C TRP A 55 7.56 -20.63 -5.38
N ILE A 56 8.49 -19.79 -5.83
CA ILE A 56 9.63 -19.37 -5.02
C ILE A 56 9.17 -18.23 -4.11
N ASP A 57 9.69 -18.21 -2.89
CA ASP A 57 9.23 -17.39 -1.76
C ASP A 57 9.22 -15.86 -1.98
N GLY A 58 9.75 -15.36 -3.10
CA GLY A 58 9.76 -13.94 -3.46
C GLY A 58 8.51 -13.44 -4.21
N ASP A 59 7.73 -14.34 -4.81
CA ASP A 59 6.67 -13.97 -5.79
C ASP A 59 5.24 -13.97 -5.21
N ILE A 60 5.08 -14.22 -3.91
CA ILE A 60 3.79 -14.68 -3.34
C ILE A 60 2.88 -13.53 -2.88
N TYR A 61 3.38 -12.29 -2.76
CA TYR A 61 2.66 -11.26 -1.98
C TYR A 61 2.25 -9.98 -2.73
N LEU A 62 2.16 -10.06 -4.06
CA LEU A 62 1.30 -9.13 -4.81
C LEU A 62 -0.06 -9.79 -5.03
N PRO A 63 -1.17 -9.03 -4.91
CA PRO A 63 -2.50 -9.57 -4.63
C PRO A 63 -2.91 -10.64 -5.64
N VAL A 64 -3.71 -11.60 -5.15
CA VAL A 64 -4.41 -12.61 -5.97
C VAL A 64 -4.86 -11.97 -7.28
N ARG A 65 -4.32 -12.48 -8.39
CA ARG A 65 -4.62 -12.01 -9.76
C ARG A 65 -6.08 -12.30 -10.09
N SER A 66 -7.00 -11.44 -9.65
CA SER A 66 -8.42 -11.53 -9.96
C SER A 66 -8.72 -10.67 -11.18
N TYR A 67 -9.36 -11.27 -12.18
CA TYR A 67 -9.71 -10.61 -13.42
C TYR A 67 -11.22 -10.67 -13.62
N SER A 68 -11.86 -9.50 -13.72
CA SER A 68 -13.22 -9.42 -14.23
C SER A 68 -13.19 -9.38 -15.76
N LEU A 69 -13.64 -10.45 -16.41
CA LEU A 69 -13.78 -10.51 -17.87
C LEU A 69 -15.16 -10.03 -18.36
N LYS A 70 -15.96 -9.46 -17.45
CA LYS A 70 -17.32 -9.03 -17.72
C LYS A 70 -17.28 -7.81 -18.66
N GLY A 71 -17.79 -7.96 -19.89
CA GLY A 71 -17.82 -6.91 -20.91
C GLY A 71 -16.80 -7.04 -22.04
N MET A 72 -15.89 -8.03 -21.99
CA MET A 72 -14.93 -8.33 -23.07
C MET A 72 -15.59 -9.06 -24.25
N ASN A 73 -16.61 -8.47 -24.86
CA ASN A 73 -17.26 -9.02 -26.05
C ASN A 73 -16.53 -8.54 -27.32
N GLY A 74 -15.75 -9.43 -27.95
CA GLY A 74 -15.26 -9.25 -29.32
C GLY A 74 -14.03 -8.35 -29.52
N GLN A 75 -13.29 -7.99 -28.46
CA GLN A 75 -12.07 -7.18 -28.55
C GLN A 75 -10.86 -7.95 -27.98
N PHE A 76 -9.94 -8.38 -28.84
CA PHE A 76 -8.69 -9.14 -28.55
C PHE A 76 -7.72 -8.84 -29.72
N ILE A 77 -6.39 -8.68 -29.65
CA ILE A 77 -5.29 -8.72 -28.68
C ILE A 77 -4.19 -7.82 -29.30
N THR A 78 -3.52 -6.96 -28.52
CA THR A 78 -2.21 -6.38 -28.90
C THR A 78 -1.08 -7.33 -28.48
N ARG A 79 -0.04 -7.45 -29.30
CA ARG A 79 1.15 -8.22 -28.95
C ARG A 79 1.94 -7.43 -27.89
N ARG A 80 1.96 -7.92 -26.63
CA ARG A 80 2.84 -7.39 -25.57
C ARG A 80 4.28 -7.89 -25.78
N ASP A 81 4.95 -7.37 -26.81
CA ASP A 81 6.33 -7.74 -27.19
C ASP A 81 7.40 -6.88 -26.49
N THR A 82 7.25 -6.63 -25.20
CA THR A 82 8.25 -5.87 -24.44
C THR A 82 8.74 -6.66 -23.23
N ASP A 83 10.07 -6.74 -23.11
CA ASP A 83 10.74 -7.25 -21.92
C ASP A 83 10.88 -6.15 -20.84
N ASN A 84 10.35 -4.95 -21.04
CA ASN A 84 10.32 -3.93 -20.00
C ASN A 84 9.09 -4.12 -19.09
N PRO A 85 9.25 -4.44 -17.78
CA PRO A 85 8.13 -4.69 -16.88
C PRO A 85 7.14 -3.53 -16.78
N MET A 86 7.63 -2.29 -16.81
CA MET A 86 6.79 -1.08 -16.72
C MET A 86 5.99 -0.87 -17.99
N GLU A 87 6.61 -1.00 -19.15
CA GLU A 87 5.91 -0.89 -20.43
C GLU A 87 4.85 -2.00 -20.58
N TYR A 88 5.19 -3.21 -20.15
CA TYR A 88 4.27 -4.35 -20.10
C TYR A 88 3.06 -4.05 -19.20
N ALA A 89 3.29 -3.52 -17.99
CA ALA A 89 2.25 -3.17 -17.04
C ALA A 89 1.32 -2.04 -17.53
N LEU A 90 1.86 -1.10 -18.30
CA LEU A 90 1.12 0.04 -18.88
C LEU A 90 0.52 -0.27 -20.26
N THR A 91 0.61 -1.50 -20.76
CA THR A 91 0.02 -1.91 -22.04
C THR A 91 -1.26 -2.72 -21.83
N PRO A 92 -2.46 -2.18 -22.13
CA PRO A 92 -3.70 -2.93 -22.10
C PRO A 92 -3.68 -4.16 -23.02
N ILE A 93 -4.48 -5.19 -22.74
CA ILE A 93 -4.58 -6.40 -23.60
C ILE A 93 -5.20 -6.08 -24.97
N TYR A 94 -6.08 -5.09 -25.01
CA TYR A 94 -6.76 -4.63 -26.20
C TYR A 94 -6.88 -3.12 -26.16
N ARG A 95 -7.02 -2.49 -27.33
CA ARG A 95 -7.14 -1.03 -27.44
C ARG A 95 -8.26 -0.50 -26.54
N ASP A 96 -7.97 0.56 -25.80
CA ASP A 96 -8.89 1.21 -24.85
C ASP A 96 -9.35 0.34 -23.66
N GLY A 97 -8.71 -0.81 -23.45
CA GLY A 97 -8.98 -1.71 -22.35
C GLY A 97 -8.35 -1.29 -21.01
N PRO A 98 -8.73 -1.95 -19.90
CA PRO A 98 -8.12 -1.71 -18.60
C PRO A 98 -6.70 -2.28 -18.50
N LEU A 99 -5.89 -1.65 -17.66
CA LEU A 99 -4.62 -2.15 -17.13
C LEU A 99 -4.87 -3.11 -15.99
N PHE A 100 -3.90 -4.00 -15.71
CA PHE A 100 -3.98 -4.86 -14.54
C PHE A 100 -3.31 -4.21 -13.36
N GLU A 101 -4.10 -3.95 -12.32
CA GLU A 101 -3.61 -3.39 -11.06
C GLU A 101 -2.43 -4.18 -10.49
N CYS A 102 -2.47 -5.50 -10.52
CA CYS A 102 -1.35 -6.34 -10.04
C CYS A 102 -0.05 -6.10 -10.83
N GLU A 103 -0.12 -5.95 -12.16
CA GLU A 103 1.06 -5.70 -12.99
C GLU A 103 1.60 -4.28 -12.76
N VAL A 104 0.70 -3.29 -12.62
CA VAL A 104 1.09 -1.91 -12.28
C VAL A 104 1.75 -1.84 -10.92
N ARG A 105 1.19 -2.50 -9.90
CA ARG A 105 1.77 -2.58 -8.56
C ARG A 105 3.12 -3.30 -8.57
N GLU A 106 3.25 -4.40 -9.30
CA GLU A 106 4.51 -5.14 -9.43
C GLU A 106 5.61 -4.29 -10.06
N ALA A 107 5.29 -3.62 -11.17
CA ALA A 107 6.23 -2.75 -11.85
C ALA A 107 6.61 -1.54 -10.98
N ALA A 108 5.63 -0.92 -10.30
CA ALA A 108 5.85 0.21 -9.41
C ALA A 108 6.68 -0.17 -8.18
N PHE A 109 6.43 -1.34 -7.59
CA PHE A 109 7.13 -1.78 -6.37
C PHE A 109 8.64 -1.87 -6.56
N ASN A 110 9.10 -2.20 -7.77
CA ASN A 110 10.50 -2.31 -8.12
C ASN A 110 11.13 -0.97 -8.58
N GLY A 111 10.39 0.13 -8.46
CA GLY A 111 10.83 1.47 -8.85
C GLY A 111 10.34 1.88 -10.24
N ILE A 112 10.00 3.16 -10.39
CA ILE A 112 9.46 3.69 -11.64
C ILE A 112 10.52 4.55 -12.34
N HIS A 113 10.89 4.20 -13.56
CA HIS A 113 11.79 5.02 -14.36
C HIS A 113 10.99 6.00 -15.24
N GLY A 114 11.28 7.30 -15.09
CA GLY A 114 10.64 8.38 -15.85
C GLY A 114 9.44 9.00 -15.13
N GLN A 115 9.43 10.33 -15.06
CA GLN A 115 8.48 11.08 -14.22
C GLN A 115 7.07 11.08 -14.76
N LYS A 116 6.91 11.11 -16.09
CA LYS A 116 5.60 10.93 -16.73
C LYS A 116 4.94 9.61 -16.34
N ARG A 117 5.69 8.50 -16.42
CA ARG A 117 5.20 7.18 -16.01
C ARG A 117 4.91 7.13 -14.52
N ARG A 118 5.74 7.77 -13.69
CA ARG A 118 5.51 7.88 -12.24
C ARG A 118 4.20 8.58 -11.94
N ALA A 119 3.93 9.73 -12.55
CA ALA A 119 2.68 10.45 -12.36
C ALA A 119 1.46 9.61 -12.77
N GLU A 120 1.49 8.97 -13.95
CA GLU A 120 0.42 8.07 -14.42
C GLU A 120 0.14 6.93 -13.44
N VAL A 121 1.20 6.28 -12.95
CA VAL A 121 1.10 5.17 -11.99
C VAL A 121 0.63 5.65 -10.62
N TRP A 122 1.16 6.76 -10.11
CA TRP A 122 0.75 7.32 -8.81
C TRP A 122 -0.71 7.77 -8.85
N LYS A 123 -1.18 8.39 -9.94
CA LYS A 123 -2.61 8.71 -10.11
C LYS A 123 -3.50 7.46 -9.98
N MET A 124 -3.06 6.29 -10.47
CA MET A 124 -3.79 5.02 -10.28
C MET A 124 -3.65 4.45 -8.86
N LEU A 125 -2.44 4.41 -8.30
CA LEU A 125 -2.18 3.85 -6.96
C LEU A 125 -2.84 4.66 -5.83
N LEU A 126 -3.00 5.96 -6.05
CA LEU A 126 -3.72 6.90 -5.18
C LEU A 126 -5.20 7.03 -5.56
N ARG A 127 -5.71 6.17 -6.45
CA ARG A 127 -7.13 6.11 -6.86
C ARG A 127 -7.70 7.42 -7.38
N CYS A 128 -6.83 8.32 -7.86
CA CYS A 128 -7.24 9.53 -8.57
C CYS A 128 -7.79 9.13 -9.95
N TYR A 129 -7.14 8.15 -10.61
CA TYR A 129 -7.49 7.66 -11.94
C TYR A 129 -7.79 6.16 -11.89
N PRO A 130 -8.75 5.66 -12.70
CA PRO A 130 -9.01 4.23 -12.82
C PRO A 130 -7.85 3.54 -13.57
N TYR A 131 -7.71 2.23 -13.37
CA TYR A 131 -6.86 1.36 -14.21
C TYR A 131 -7.44 1.16 -15.61
N GLN A 132 -8.02 2.19 -16.23
CA GLN A 132 -8.56 2.17 -17.58
C GLN A 132 -8.23 3.50 -18.28
N PRO A 133 -7.10 3.57 -19.02
CA PRO A 133 -6.62 4.79 -19.65
C PRO A 133 -7.63 5.50 -20.55
N SER A 134 -8.54 4.76 -21.19
CA SER A 134 -9.59 5.32 -22.03
C SER A 134 -10.58 6.24 -21.30
N LYS A 135 -10.60 6.22 -19.96
CA LYS A 135 -11.47 7.06 -19.12
C LYS A 135 -10.74 8.23 -18.47
N TRP A 136 -9.43 8.34 -18.67
CA TRP A 136 -8.60 9.32 -17.97
C TRP A 136 -9.00 10.75 -18.28
N GLU A 137 -9.35 11.06 -19.53
CA GLU A 137 -9.77 12.41 -19.92
C GLU A 137 -11.10 12.82 -19.28
N GLU A 138 -12.07 11.90 -19.23
CA GLU A 138 -13.35 12.12 -18.56
C GLU A 138 -13.15 12.39 -17.05
N VAL A 139 -12.29 11.59 -16.41
CA VAL A 139 -11.96 11.73 -14.99
C VAL A 139 -11.20 13.04 -14.72
N ARG A 140 -10.26 13.41 -15.59
CA ARG A 140 -9.54 14.69 -15.52
C ARG A 140 -10.51 15.87 -15.50
N GLN A 141 -11.42 15.92 -16.46
CA GLN A 141 -12.41 16.99 -16.53
C GLN A 141 -13.31 17.02 -15.29
N SER A 142 -13.74 15.84 -14.82
CA SER A 142 -14.54 15.74 -13.60
C SER A 142 -13.80 16.23 -12.36
N ASN A 143 -12.51 15.91 -12.22
CA ASN A 143 -11.66 16.40 -11.14
C ASN A 143 -11.55 17.93 -11.20
N ILE A 144 -11.27 18.50 -12.37
CA ILE A 144 -11.18 19.96 -12.56
C ILE A 144 -12.48 20.64 -12.14
N ASP A 145 -13.63 20.17 -12.64
CA ASP A 145 -14.95 20.75 -12.38
C ASP A 145 -15.34 20.70 -10.88
N GLN A 146 -15.02 19.58 -10.22
CA GLN A 146 -15.28 19.43 -8.79
C GLN A 146 -14.34 20.30 -7.95
N TYR A 147 -13.05 20.27 -8.26
CA TYR A 147 -12.06 21.04 -7.51
C TYR A 147 -12.32 22.54 -7.61
N ILE A 148 -12.65 23.05 -8.81
CA ILE A 148 -12.93 24.48 -8.97
C ILE A 148 -14.20 24.90 -8.23
N THR A 149 -15.20 24.01 -8.11
CA THR A 149 -16.37 24.24 -7.26
C THR A 149 -15.95 24.49 -5.82
N PHE A 150 -15.05 23.65 -5.26
CA PHE A 150 -14.55 23.83 -3.90
C PHE A 150 -13.75 25.12 -3.72
N VAL A 151 -12.88 25.45 -4.67
CA VAL A 151 -12.12 26.72 -4.65
C VAL A 151 -13.06 27.91 -4.68
N ASN A 152 -14.10 27.86 -5.52
CA ASN A 152 -15.07 28.94 -5.62
C ASN A 152 -15.86 29.11 -4.32
N GLU A 153 -16.33 28.00 -3.74
CA GLU A 153 -17.14 27.99 -2.52
C GLU A 153 -16.35 28.45 -1.28
N PHE A 154 -15.15 27.92 -1.08
CA PHE A 154 -14.41 28.13 0.16
C PHE A 154 -13.43 29.31 0.12
N ILE A 155 -13.00 29.74 -1.07
CA ILE A 155 -11.97 30.77 -1.23
C ILE A 155 -12.51 31.96 -2.01
N ALA A 156 -12.95 31.76 -3.26
CA ALA A 156 -13.32 32.88 -4.12
C ALA A 156 -14.53 33.66 -3.55
N ALA A 157 -15.55 32.97 -3.04
CA ALA A 157 -16.71 33.62 -2.41
C ALA A 157 -16.30 34.48 -1.20
N ARG A 158 -15.34 34.03 -0.39
CA ARG A 158 -14.81 34.78 0.75
C ARG A 158 -13.98 35.99 0.30
N ASN A 159 -13.16 35.81 -0.73
CA ASN A 159 -12.39 36.91 -1.31
C ASN A 159 -13.29 37.99 -1.93
N VAL A 160 -14.37 37.60 -2.61
CA VAL A 160 -15.38 38.55 -3.11
C VAL A 160 -16.02 39.34 -1.97
N ALA A 161 -16.38 38.66 -0.86
CA ALA A 161 -16.93 39.34 0.32
C ALA A 161 -15.93 40.31 0.96
N GLY A 162 -14.63 40.00 0.93
CA GLY A 162 -13.53 40.87 1.37
C GLY A 162 -13.01 41.86 0.32
N GLY A 163 -13.79 42.13 -0.74
CA GLY A 163 -13.46 43.17 -1.74
C GLY A 163 -12.35 42.80 -2.74
N LYS A 164 -12.02 41.51 -2.89
CA LYS A 164 -11.02 40.98 -3.83
C LYS A 164 -11.70 40.07 -4.88
N PRO A 165 -12.43 40.64 -5.86
CA PRO A 165 -13.00 39.83 -6.95
C PRO A 165 -11.90 39.11 -7.74
N ASP A 166 -12.23 37.95 -8.30
CA ASP A 166 -11.33 37.09 -9.10
C ASP A 166 -10.09 36.54 -8.37
N CYS A 167 -9.89 36.87 -7.10
CA CYS A 167 -8.79 36.35 -6.29
C CYS A 167 -9.09 34.93 -5.80
N LYS A 168 -8.21 33.99 -6.14
CA LYS A 168 -8.26 32.59 -5.65
C LYS A 168 -7.17 32.30 -4.61
N PHE A 169 -6.55 33.33 -4.04
CA PHE A 169 -5.52 33.14 -3.03
C PHE A 169 -6.14 32.97 -1.65
N VAL A 170 -5.48 32.12 -0.87
CA VAL A 170 -5.69 32.03 0.58
C VAL A 170 -4.79 33.09 1.21
N PRO A 171 -5.32 34.16 1.85
CA PRO A 171 -4.49 35.22 2.40
C PRO A 171 -3.52 34.68 3.46
N ASN A 172 -2.28 35.19 3.48
CA ASN A 172 -1.27 34.81 4.49
C ASN A 172 -1.41 35.69 5.73
N PRO A 173 -1.82 35.16 6.91
CA PRO A 173 -1.91 35.94 8.15
C PRO A 173 -0.55 36.47 8.64
N LEU A 174 0.54 35.85 8.21
CA LEU A 174 1.91 36.19 8.62
C LEU A 174 2.53 37.27 7.74
N ASP A 175 1.90 37.58 6.60
CA ASP A 175 2.39 38.61 5.71
C ASP A 175 2.16 39.99 6.34
N SER A 176 3.25 40.67 6.66
CA SER A 176 3.26 42.05 7.18
C SER A 176 3.69 43.08 6.13
N SER A 177 3.95 42.65 4.89
CA SER A 177 4.39 43.53 3.80
C SER A 177 3.36 44.59 3.44
N TRP A 178 2.07 44.31 3.67
CA TRP A 178 0.97 45.25 3.46
C TRP A 178 1.12 46.56 4.24
N LYS A 179 1.78 46.56 5.41
CA LYS A 179 2.09 47.79 6.19
C LYS A 179 3.08 48.71 5.49
N ARG A 180 3.80 48.20 4.49
CA ARG A 180 4.74 48.96 3.65
C ARG A 180 4.17 49.26 2.25
N SER A 181 2.93 48.85 1.98
CA SER A 181 2.28 49.12 0.69
C SER A 181 1.97 50.61 0.55
N ALA A 182 1.99 51.11 -0.70
CA ALA A 182 1.55 52.48 -0.99
C ALA A 182 0.07 52.71 -0.65
N ASP A 183 -0.73 51.63 -0.66
CA ASP A 183 -2.17 51.64 -0.36
C ASP A 183 -2.46 51.38 1.15
N TYR A 184 -1.44 51.49 2.02
CA TYR A 184 -1.63 51.27 3.46
C TYR A 184 -2.50 52.38 4.07
N ASP A 185 -3.65 51.98 4.63
CA ASP A 185 -4.52 52.83 5.45
C ASP A 185 -4.39 52.45 6.93
N PRO A 186 -3.82 53.33 7.79
CA PRO A 186 -3.74 53.09 9.23
C PRO A 186 -5.08 52.84 9.92
N SER A 187 -6.20 53.29 9.34
CA SER A 187 -7.54 53.04 9.88
C SER A 187 -7.99 51.57 9.72
N GLU A 188 -7.35 50.85 8.79
CA GLU A 188 -7.56 49.43 8.56
C GLU A 188 -6.64 48.54 9.42
N ASP A 189 -5.71 49.10 10.21
CA ASP A 189 -4.95 48.34 11.21
C ASP A 189 -5.81 48.17 12.49
N ASP A 190 -5.94 46.94 12.99
CA ASP A 190 -6.71 46.68 14.23
C ASP A 190 -5.88 46.90 15.50
N GLY A 191 -4.57 47.09 15.34
CA GLY A 191 -3.60 47.25 16.44
C GLY A 191 -3.43 46.00 17.31
N LYS A 192 -4.05 44.87 16.94
CA LYS A 192 -4.07 43.62 17.71
C LYS A 192 -3.31 42.50 17.01
N THR A 193 -3.37 42.47 15.69
CA THR A 193 -2.76 41.45 14.85
C THR A 193 -1.86 42.09 13.80
N ASN A 194 -0.95 41.30 13.22
CA ASN A 194 -0.18 41.73 12.05
C ASN A 194 -0.89 41.43 10.73
N GLU A 195 -2.13 40.94 10.78
CA GLU A 195 -2.92 40.58 9.63
C GLU A 195 -3.46 41.81 8.90
N SER A 196 -3.47 41.77 7.57
CA SER A 196 -4.20 42.75 6.77
C SER A 196 -5.71 42.61 7.00
N LYS A 197 -6.47 43.68 6.73
CA LYS A 197 -7.94 43.65 6.79
C LYS A 197 -8.53 42.53 5.93
N TRP A 198 -8.03 42.37 4.69
CA TRP A 198 -8.42 41.26 3.80
C TRP A 198 -8.18 39.88 4.42
N SER A 199 -7.03 39.66 5.06
CA SER A 199 -6.75 38.40 5.75
C SER A 199 -7.74 38.16 6.89
N ARG A 200 -8.00 39.16 7.74
CA ARG A 200 -8.93 39.02 8.88
C ARG A 200 -10.36 38.74 8.42
N GLU A 201 -10.84 39.44 7.39
CA GLU A 201 -12.19 39.26 6.85
C GLU A 201 -12.39 37.90 6.18
N PHE A 202 -11.31 37.26 5.70
CA PHE A 202 -11.38 35.90 5.15
C PHE A 202 -11.73 34.82 6.20
N GLY A 203 -11.56 35.09 7.51
CA GLY A 203 -11.95 34.19 8.61
C GLY A 203 -10.80 33.29 9.08
N ASP A 204 -11.06 32.10 9.65
CA ASP A 204 -10.13 30.95 9.88
C ASP A 204 -8.60 31.21 10.04
N SER A 205 -8.19 32.25 10.78
CA SER A 205 -6.78 32.67 10.86
C SER A 205 -5.85 31.59 11.42
N GLU A 206 -6.28 30.84 12.44
CA GLU A 206 -5.48 29.78 13.07
C GLU A 206 -5.07 28.71 12.06
N MET A 207 -6.02 28.19 11.27
CA MET A 207 -5.72 27.16 10.27
C MET A 207 -4.80 27.70 9.17
N ARG A 208 -5.05 28.92 8.70
CA ARG A 208 -4.19 29.56 7.69
C ARG A 208 -2.78 29.81 8.20
N GLU A 209 -2.63 30.21 9.46
CA GLU A 209 -1.32 30.47 10.04
C GLU A 209 -0.45 29.21 10.05
N ILE A 210 -1.01 28.06 10.42
CA ILE A 210 -0.28 26.79 10.42
C ILE A 210 0.05 26.37 8.98
N ILE A 211 -0.93 26.47 8.05
CA ILE A 211 -0.71 26.17 6.63
C ILE A 211 0.45 27.01 6.09
N TRP A 212 0.43 28.33 6.28
CA TRP A 212 1.45 29.23 5.74
C TRP A 212 2.83 29.03 6.38
N LYS A 213 2.92 28.78 7.69
CA LYS A 213 4.17 28.39 8.35
C LYS A 213 4.79 27.15 7.71
N ASP A 214 3.96 26.18 7.37
CA ASP A 214 4.41 24.90 6.81
C ASP A 214 4.74 25.01 5.32
N THR A 215 3.91 25.64 4.50
CA THR A 215 4.18 25.80 3.07
C THR A 215 5.43 26.65 2.82
N ASP A 216 5.68 27.70 3.63
CA ASP A 216 6.86 28.55 3.46
C ASP A 216 8.19 27.80 3.68
N ARG A 217 8.20 26.79 4.56
CA ARG A 217 9.39 25.96 4.85
C ARG A 217 9.44 24.65 4.05
N THR A 218 8.40 24.30 3.29
CA THR A 218 8.33 23.05 2.52
C THR A 218 9.29 23.12 1.34
N TYR A 219 10.33 22.28 1.34
CA TYR A 219 11.33 22.16 0.25
C TYR A 219 11.78 23.52 -0.33
N SER A 220 12.04 24.50 0.55
CA SER A 220 12.30 25.90 0.16
C SER A 220 13.61 26.10 -0.60
N ASP A 221 14.49 25.11 -0.59
CA ASP A 221 15.73 25.01 -1.36
C ASP A 221 15.50 24.54 -2.81
N ILE A 222 14.33 24.00 -3.13
CA ILE A 222 13.98 23.51 -4.46
C ILE A 222 13.24 24.62 -5.24
N PRO A 223 13.72 25.06 -6.42
CA PRO A 223 13.13 26.18 -7.17
C PRO A 223 11.64 26.06 -7.49
N PHE A 224 11.15 24.83 -7.69
CA PHE A 224 9.73 24.55 -7.93
C PHE A 224 8.82 25.08 -6.83
N PHE A 225 9.23 25.00 -5.56
CA PHE A 225 8.46 25.49 -4.41
C PHE A 225 8.67 26.99 -4.17
N SER A 226 8.57 27.76 -5.25
CA SER A 226 8.56 29.22 -5.21
C SER A 226 7.22 29.75 -4.70
N GLN A 227 7.09 31.09 -4.61
CA GLN A 227 5.90 31.73 -4.03
C GLN A 227 4.58 31.33 -4.71
N HIS A 228 4.57 31.14 -6.03
CA HIS A 228 3.34 30.78 -6.74
C HIS A 228 2.90 29.33 -6.40
N ASN A 229 3.81 28.36 -6.38
CA ASN A 229 3.46 26.98 -6.04
C ASN A 229 3.22 26.80 -4.52
N LYS A 230 3.78 27.67 -3.67
CA LYS A 230 3.39 27.75 -2.25
C LYS A 230 1.95 28.24 -2.07
N GLN A 231 1.49 29.17 -2.90
CA GLN A 231 0.08 29.59 -2.91
C GLN A 231 -0.84 28.44 -3.36
N VAL A 232 -0.43 27.65 -4.35
CA VAL A 232 -1.14 26.44 -4.79
C VAL A 232 -1.23 25.42 -3.65
N LEU A 233 -0.12 25.12 -2.97
CA LEU A 233 -0.14 24.23 -1.79
C LEU A 233 -1.08 24.75 -0.70
N ALA A 234 -0.98 26.04 -0.35
CA ALA A 234 -1.83 26.65 0.67
C ALA A 234 -3.32 26.57 0.30
N ARG A 235 -3.65 26.77 -0.99
CA ARG A 235 -5.01 26.65 -1.53
C ARG A 235 -5.54 25.23 -1.39
N MET A 236 -4.81 24.22 -1.86
CA MET A 236 -5.21 22.81 -1.74
C MET A 236 -5.39 22.37 -0.28
N LEU A 237 -4.43 22.71 0.60
CA LEU A 237 -4.48 22.36 2.02
C LEU A 237 -5.64 23.05 2.76
N TYR A 238 -5.92 24.30 2.40
CA TYR A 238 -7.05 25.03 2.96
C TYR A 238 -8.38 24.40 2.53
N VAL A 239 -8.56 24.12 1.23
CA VAL A 239 -9.74 23.43 0.70
C VAL A 239 -9.95 22.08 1.40
N PHE A 240 -8.88 21.28 1.52
CA PHE A 240 -8.94 19.99 2.23
C PHE A 240 -9.38 20.17 3.69
N GLY A 241 -8.75 21.11 4.41
CA GLY A 241 -9.04 21.37 5.83
C GLY A 241 -10.48 21.85 6.07
N THR A 242 -11.04 22.64 5.14
CA THR A 242 -12.43 23.09 5.18
C THR A 242 -13.42 21.96 4.88
N LEU A 243 -13.13 21.10 3.88
CA LEU A 243 -13.96 19.95 3.54
C LEU A 243 -14.00 18.89 4.66
N ASN A 244 -12.88 18.71 5.36
CA ASN A 244 -12.70 17.64 6.34
C ASN A 244 -12.69 18.18 7.77
N ALA A 245 -13.77 18.83 8.21
CA ALA A 245 -13.84 19.53 9.51
C ALA A 245 -13.49 18.66 10.74
N GLY A 246 -13.65 17.33 10.66
CA GLY A 246 -13.26 16.40 11.74
C GLY A 246 -11.75 16.13 11.85
N VAL A 247 -10.98 16.48 10.82
CA VAL A 247 -9.51 16.32 10.78
C VAL A 247 -8.83 17.69 10.70
N ARG A 248 -9.38 18.59 9.87
CA ARG A 248 -8.81 19.88 9.46
C ARG A 248 -7.40 19.71 8.87
N TYR A 249 -6.70 20.82 8.69
CA TYR A 249 -5.28 20.77 8.40
C TYR A 249 -4.48 20.41 9.65
N ILE A 250 -3.56 19.45 9.53
CA ILE A 250 -2.62 19.07 10.59
C ILE A 250 -1.20 19.18 10.04
N GLN A 251 -0.30 19.72 10.86
CA GLN A 251 1.11 19.88 10.50
C GLN A 251 1.71 18.57 10.00
N GLY A 252 2.40 18.62 8.86
CA GLY A 252 2.96 17.46 8.17
C GLY A 252 2.18 17.04 6.92
N MET A 253 0.91 17.44 6.78
CA MET A 253 0.13 17.20 5.55
C MET A 253 0.75 17.87 4.32
N ASN A 254 1.40 19.03 4.50
CA ASN A 254 2.17 19.70 3.46
C ASN A 254 3.29 18.82 2.88
N GLU A 255 3.94 18.00 3.72
CA GLU A 255 5.03 17.10 3.34
C GLU A 255 4.51 15.89 2.54
N LEU A 256 3.21 15.56 2.68
CA LEU A 256 2.56 14.54 1.86
C LEU A 256 2.12 15.09 0.50
N LEU A 257 1.58 16.32 0.48
CA LEU A 257 1.08 16.94 -0.74
C LEU A 257 2.22 17.35 -1.69
N ALA A 258 3.33 17.87 -1.16
CA ALA A 258 4.41 18.44 -1.95
C ALA A 258 5.07 17.43 -2.93
N PRO A 259 5.41 16.18 -2.53
CA PRO A 259 5.92 15.17 -3.47
C PRO A 259 4.94 14.85 -4.60
N ILE A 260 3.64 14.77 -4.30
CA ILE A 260 2.59 14.49 -5.31
C ILE A 260 2.54 15.63 -6.32
N LEU A 261 2.47 16.87 -5.84
CA LEU A 261 2.41 18.06 -6.70
C LEU A 261 3.64 18.16 -7.60
N TYR A 262 4.83 17.94 -7.06
CA TYR A 262 6.08 17.98 -7.82
C TYR A 262 6.09 16.94 -8.96
N VAL A 263 5.77 15.68 -8.65
CA VAL A 263 5.76 14.59 -9.64
C VAL A 263 4.76 14.86 -10.75
N PHE A 264 3.58 15.40 -10.42
CA PHE A 264 2.55 15.69 -11.41
C PHE A 264 2.92 16.90 -12.28
N ALA A 265 3.50 17.94 -11.70
CA ALA A 265 3.99 19.11 -12.44
C ALA A 265 5.16 18.74 -13.36
N GLU A 266 6.12 17.94 -12.89
CA GLU A 266 7.26 17.49 -13.70
C GLU A 266 6.81 16.66 -14.90
N ALA A 267 5.77 15.83 -14.73
CA ALA A 267 5.20 15.03 -15.82
C ALA A 267 4.58 15.87 -16.94
N GLU A 268 4.05 17.05 -16.62
CA GLU A 268 3.46 18.00 -17.58
C GLU A 268 4.46 19.10 -18.00
N GLY A 269 5.70 19.08 -17.48
CA GLY A 269 6.74 20.06 -17.81
C GLY A 269 6.57 21.42 -17.14
N GLU A 270 5.91 21.48 -15.99
CA GLU A 270 5.51 22.71 -15.29
C GLU A 270 6.41 23.06 -14.09
N LEU A 271 7.70 22.69 -14.11
CA LEU A 271 8.60 22.92 -12.97
C LEU A 271 9.05 24.37 -12.77
N ASP A 272 9.03 25.17 -13.84
CA ASP A 272 9.53 26.56 -13.84
C ASP A 272 8.41 27.60 -13.81
N GLN A 273 7.17 27.18 -13.56
CA GLN A 273 5.98 28.03 -13.59
C GLN A 273 4.95 27.62 -12.52
N GLU A 274 3.91 28.44 -12.37
CA GLU A 274 2.73 28.04 -11.60
C GLU A 274 2.07 26.85 -12.28
N VAL A 275 1.76 25.82 -11.50
CA VAL A 275 1.10 24.63 -12.02
C VAL A 275 -0.28 24.95 -12.61
N SER A 276 -0.66 24.19 -13.62
CA SER A 276 -1.99 24.30 -14.22
C SER A 276 -3.08 23.83 -13.24
N LEU A 277 -4.31 24.28 -13.50
CA LEU A 277 -5.48 23.81 -12.76
C LEU A 277 -5.67 22.29 -12.87
N GLU A 278 -5.23 21.68 -13.97
CA GLU A 278 -5.30 20.23 -14.18
C GLU A 278 -4.38 19.49 -13.20
N VAL A 279 -3.12 19.92 -13.11
CA VAL A 279 -2.13 19.36 -12.18
C VAL A 279 -2.58 19.58 -10.74
N GLU A 280 -3.07 20.78 -10.41
CA GLU A 280 -3.57 21.11 -9.08
C GLU A 280 -4.77 20.24 -8.68
N ALA A 281 -5.76 20.07 -9.56
CA ALA A 281 -6.93 19.24 -9.28
C ALA A 281 -6.56 17.77 -9.09
N ASP A 282 -5.71 17.22 -9.96
CA ASP A 282 -5.25 15.83 -9.84
C ASP A 282 -4.46 15.60 -8.54
N ALA A 283 -3.57 16.55 -8.18
CA ALA A 283 -2.81 16.49 -6.94
C ALA A 283 -3.72 16.56 -5.71
N PHE A 284 -4.74 17.43 -5.74
CA PHE A 284 -5.73 17.55 -4.67
C PHE A 284 -6.48 16.24 -4.42
N PHE A 285 -6.98 15.57 -5.47
CA PHE A 285 -7.71 14.31 -5.31
C PHE A 285 -6.80 13.15 -4.93
N ALA A 286 -5.60 13.08 -5.50
CA ALA A 286 -4.59 12.08 -5.11
C ALA A 286 -4.21 12.22 -3.61
N PHE A 287 -4.00 13.45 -3.15
CA PHE A 287 -3.75 13.75 -1.74
C PHE A 287 -4.95 13.43 -0.86
N THR A 288 -6.17 13.82 -1.25
CA THR A 288 -7.38 13.55 -0.48
C THR A 288 -7.61 12.05 -0.29
N ASN A 289 -7.37 11.25 -1.34
CA ASN A 289 -7.45 9.79 -1.25
C ASN A 289 -6.36 9.19 -0.36
N LEU A 290 -5.13 9.72 -0.42
CA LEU A 290 -4.05 9.31 0.51
C LEU A 290 -4.46 9.59 1.95
N MET A 291 -4.96 10.80 2.22
CA MET A 291 -5.41 11.23 3.54
C MET A 291 -6.59 10.42 4.06
N ALA A 292 -7.50 9.97 3.19
CA ALA A 292 -8.61 9.12 3.59
C ALA A 292 -8.13 7.76 4.13
N GLU A 293 -7.00 7.25 3.63
CA GLU A 293 -6.38 6.01 4.11
C GLU A 293 -5.53 6.24 5.36
N THR A 294 -4.83 7.36 5.46
CA THR A 294 -3.90 7.67 6.57
C THR A 294 -4.52 8.50 7.70
N ARG A 295 -5.82 8.80 7.62
CA ARG A 295 -6.53 9.71 8.54
C ARG A 295 -6.30 9.39 10.02
N ASP A 296 -6.29 8.11 10.37
CA ASP A 296 -6.17 7.66 11.75
C ASP A 296 -4.79 7.98 12.37
N LEU A 297 -3.77 8.25 11.54
CA LEU A 297 -2.47 8.78 12.00
C LEU A 297 -2.54 10.22 12.50
N PHE A 298 -3.60 10.95 12.14
CA PHE A 298 -3.75 12.39 12.38
C PHE A 298 -4.85 12.73 13.40
N ILE A 299 -5.75 11.80 13.74
CA ILE A 299 -6.83 12.06 14.69
C ILE A 299 -6.33 11.89 16.13
N ARG A 300 -6.14 13.02 16.83
CA ARG A 300 -5.68 13.08 18.23
C ARG A 300 -6.57 12.32 19.22
N ASP A 301 -7.88 12.23 18.93
CA ASP A 301 -8.83 11.49 19.78
C ASP A 301 -8.62 9.96 19.71
N CYS A 302 -7.90 9.46 18.70
CA CYS A 302 -7.56 8.05 18.58
C CYS A 302 -6.31 7.66 19.40
N ASP A 303 -5.56 8.62 19.99
CA ASP A 303 -4.29 8.37 20.69
C ASP A 303 -4.41 7.48 21.93
N SER A 304 -5.62 7.32 22.47
CA SER A 304 -5.93 6.40 23.59
C SER A 304 -6.33 4.99 23.15
N SER A 305 -6.45 4.73 21.85
CA SER A 305 -6.84 3.44 21.26
C SER A 305 -5.64 2.71 20.64
N THR A 306 -5.74 1.39 20.47
CA THR A 306 -4.75 0.58 19.73
C THR A 306 -4.61 0.96 18.25
N ASN A 307 -5.51 1.82 17.75
CA ASN A 307 -5.56 2.26 16.35
C ASN A 307 -5.09 3.71 16.16
N GLY A 308 -4.73 4.42 17.24
CA GLY A 308 -4.14 5.76 17.15
C GLY A 308 -2.63 5.75 16.96
N LEU A 309 -2.02 6.93 16.98
CA LEU A 309 -0.59 7.12 16.77
C LEU A 309 0.25 6.25 17.72
N ARG A 310 -0.15 6.13 18.99
CA ARG A 310 0.53 5.28 19.97
C ARG A 310 0.54 3.80 19.56
N GLY A 311 -0.57 3.26 19.05
CA GLY A 311 -0.64 1.87 18.59
C GLY A 311 0.22 1.63 17.34
N VAL A 312 0.28 2.62 16.45
CA VAL A 312 1.14 2.61 15.27
C VAL A 312 2.64 2.60 15.68
N LEU A 313 3.01 3.42 16.65
CA LEU A 313 4.37 3.46 17.19
C LEU A 313 4.75 2.17 17.92
N GLU A 314 3.85 1.60 18.73
CA GLU A 314 4.08 0.30 19.37
C GLU A 314 4.24 -0.81 18.33
N THR A 315 3.42 -0.80 17.28
CA THR A 315 3.53 -1.78 16.19
C THR A 315 4.89 -1.67 15.49
N LEU A 316 5.42 -0.46 15.27
CA LEU A 316 6.79 -0.30 14.77
C LEU A 316 7.81 -0.93 15.74
N HIS A 317 7.67 -0.67 17.05
CA HIS A 317 8.56 -1.24 18.06
C HIS A 317 8.50 -2.77 18.13
N GLU A 318 7.32 -3.36 17.95
CA GLU A 318 7.17 -4.81 17.82
C GLU A 318 7.92 -5.38 16.62
N TYR A 319 7.94 -4.65 15.49
CA TYR A 319 8.73 -5.06 14.32
C TYR A 319 10.23 -4.98 14.63
N ILE A 320 10.68 -3.91 15.27
CA ILE A 320 12.08 -3.78 15.70
C ILE A 320 12.44 -4.92 16.66
N ARG A 321 11.60 -5.23 17.64
CA ARG A 321 11.80 -6.33 18.60
C ARG A 321 11.87 -7.70 17.92
N ALA A 322 11.06 -7.94 16.90
CA ALA A 322 11.04 -9.20 16.17
C ALA A 322 12.26 -9.38 15.23
N TYR A 323 12.79 -8.30 14.65
CA TYR A 323 13.84 -8.36 13.62
C TYR A 323 15.23 -7.97 14.11
N LEU A 324 15.31 -7.05 15.07
CA LEU A 324 16.52 -6.46 15.64
C LEU A 324 16.45 -6.53 17.18
N PRO A 325 16.38 -7.74 17.78
CA PRO A 325 16.12 -7.91 19.20
C PRO A 325 17.18 -7.25 20.10
N GLN A 326 18.44 -7.17 19.64
CA GLN A 326 19.51 -6.51 20.38
C GLN A 326 19.29 -4.99 20.42
N VAL A 327 18.95 -4.38 19.28
CA VAL A 327 18.63 -2.94 19.20
C VAL A 327 17.40 -2.62 20.03
N ALA A 328 16.34 -3.44 19.93
CA ALA A 328 15.13 -3.26 20.72
C ALA A 328 15.41 -3.33 22.22
N HIS A 329 16.22 -4.30 22.66
CA HIS A 329 16.60 -4.42 24.06
C HIS A 329 17.39 -3.20 24.54
N HIS A 330 18.36 -2.74 23.75
CA HIS A 330 19.14 -1.54 24.05
C HIS A 330 18.26 -0.29 24.13
N PHE A 331 17.31 -0.14 23.21
CA PHE A 331 16.32 0.94 23.24
C PHE A 331 15.45 0.86 24.51
N ASP A 332 14.99 -0.33 24.87
CA ASP A 332 14.18 -0.56 26.08
C ASP A 332 14.98 -0.23 27.36
N GLU A 333 16.27 -0.60 27.44
CA GLU A 333 17.15 -0.28 28.57
C GLU A 333 17.42 1.23 28.71
N LEU A 334 17.63 1.91 27.59
CA LEU A 334 17.85 3.37 27.54
C LEU A 334 16.55 4.19 27.55
N GLN A 335 15.38 3.54 27.58
CA GLN A 335 14.06 4.18 27.50
C GLN A 335 13.88 5.06 26.25
N VAL A 336 14.40 4.59 25.11
CA VAL A 336 14.21 5.22 23.81
C VAL A 336 12.80 4.95 23.32
N ASP A 337 11.91 5.91 23.55
CA ASP A 337 10.52 5.83 23.10
C ASP A 337 10.39 6.19 21.59
N PRO A 338 9.75 5.35 20.76
CA PRO A 338 9.47 5.64 19.36
C PRO A 338 8.77 6.99 19.11
N GLN A 339 8.04 7.55 20.08
CA GLN A 339 7.41 8.87 19.91
C GLN A 339 8.42 9.97 19.58
N PHE A 340 9.67 9.83 20.04
CA PHE A 340 10.69 10.87 19.89
C PHE A 340 11.35 10.90 18.51
N TYR A 341 11.21 9.84 17.71
CA TYR A 341 11.81 9.79 16.37
C TYR A 341 10.82 9.37 15.28
N ALA A 342 9.92 8.42 15.55
CA ALA A 342 9.10 7.79 14.52
C ALA A 342 7.78 8.51 14.23
N VAL A 343 7.30 9.43 15.08
CA VAL A 343 6.07 10.20 14.79
C VAL A 343 6.20 10.90 13.44
N ARG A 344 7.30 11.62 13.23
CA ARG A 344 7.57 12.34 11.99
C ARG A 344 7.73 11.37 10.81
N TRP A 345 8.44 10.26 11.03
CA TRP A 345 8.65 9.23 10.00
C TRP A 345 7.33 8.72 9.45
N LEU A 346 6.41 8.31 10.33
CA LEU A 346 5.20 7.62 9.93
C LEU A 346 4.11 8.60 9.45
N THR A 347 3.95 9.75 10.10
CA THR A 347 2.94 10.75 9.70
C THR A 347 3.26 11.44 8.37
N THR A 348 4.54 11.55 8.01
CA THR A 348 4.97 12.13 6.72
C THR A 348 5.35 11.07 5.68
N LEU A 349 5.09 9.79 5.96
CA LEU A 349 5.50 8.66 5.10
C LEU A 349 6.97 8.79 4.63
N PHE A 350 7.83 9.12 5.58
CA PHE A 350 9.28 9.32 5.45
C PHE A 350 9.74 10.48 4.56
N ALA A 351 8.83 11.35 4.09
CA ALA A 351 9.17 12.48 3.21
C ALA A 351 10.17 13.47 3.82
N ARG A 352 10.30 13.49 5.16
CA ARG A 352 11.26 14.30 5.92
C ARG A 352 12.62 13.65 6.14
N GLU A 353 12.72 12.33 5.97
CA GLU A 353 13.95 11.56 6.24
C GLU A 353 14.77 11.32 4.98
N PHE A 354 14.16 11.53 3.82
CA PHE A 354 14.79 11.35 2.52
C PHE A 354 14.71 12.64 1.71
N GLU A 355 15.75 12.90 0.92
CA GLU A 355 15.68 13.92 -0.13
C GLU A 355 14.51 13.62 -1.07
N LEU A 356 13.93 14.67 -1.68
CA LEU A 356 12.71 14.55 -2.48
C LEU A 356 12.76 13.43 -3.53
N LYS A 357 13.88 13.27 -4.24
CA LYS A 357 14.06 12.19 -5.23
C LYS A 357 14.06 10.80 -4.61
N ASN A 358 14.68 10.65 -3.43
CA ASN A 358 14.68 9.39 -2.68
C ASN A 358 13.30 9.09 -2.11
N THR A 359 12.55 10.12 -1.68
CA THR A 359 11.14 9.98 -1.30
C THR A 359 10.31 9.38 -2.41
N PHE A 360 10.50 9.80 -3.68
CA PHE A 360 9.78 9.19 -4.81
C PHE A 360 10.03 7.69 -4.93
N ARG A 361 11.29 7.27 -4.78
CA ARG A 361 11.64 5.85 -4.86
C ARG A 361 11.01 5.04 -3.72
N VAL A 362 11.02 5.54 -2.50
CA VAL A 362 10.34 4.90 -1.35
C VAL A 362 8.83 4.81 -1.62
N TRP A 363 8.25 5.89 -2.15
CA TRP A 363 6.82 5.99 -2.43
C TRP A 363 6.38 5.09 -3.59
N ASP A 364 7.23 4.87 -4.60
CA ASP A 364 6.95 3.90 -5.67
C ASP A 364 6.62 2.51 -5.07
N SER A 365 7.37 2.05 -4.07
CA SER A 365 7.10 0.79 -3.36
C SER A 365 5.96 0.90 -2.35
N LEU A 366 5.93 1.96 -1.56
CA LEU A 366 4.93 2.14 -0.51
C LEU A 366 3.51 2.24 -1.07
N LEU A 367 3.31 3.01 -2.14
CA LEU A 367 1.99 3.17 -2.76
C LEU A 367 1.55 1.90 -3.51
N ALA A 368 2.52 1.16 -4.06
CA ALA A 368 2.30 -0.10 -4.77
C ALA A 368 1.87 -1.24 -3.83
N ASP A 369 2.36 -1.24 -2.58
CA ASP A 369 2.03 -2.28 -1.62
C ASP A 369 0.54 -2.22 -1.19
N PRO A 370 -0.24 -3.31 -1.34
CA PRO A 370 -1.64 -3.35 -0.92
C PRO A 370 -1.81 -3.25 0.61
N ASN A 371 -0.78 -3.61 1.38
CA ASN A 371 -0.70 -3.49 2.84
C ASN A 371 0.32 -2.39 3.20
N ARG A 372 0.23 -1.22 2.58
CA ARG A 372 1.22 -0.13 2.73
C ARG A 372 1.56 0.26 4.17
N PHE A 373 0.62 0.21 5.11
CA PHE A 373 0.93 0.47 6.53
C PHE A 373 1.84 -0.60 7.14
N GLN A 374 1.66 -1.86 6.74
CA GLN A 374 2.58 -2.92 7.13
C GLN A 374 3.97 -2.68 6.54
N PHE A 375 4.03 -2.30 5.26
CA PHE A 375 5.30 -2.02 4.57
C PHE A 375 5.99 -0.77 5.14
N MET A 376 5.23 0.23 5.59
CA MET A 376 5.74 1.39 6.33
C MET A 376 6.53 0.95 7.59
N TYR A 377 6.02 0.01 8.39
CA TYR A 377 6.77 -0.55 9.52
C TYR A 377 8.03 -1.31 9.08
N CYS A 378 7.96 -2.00 7.93
CA CYS A 378 9.12 -2.69 7.37
C CYS A 378 10.22 -1.69 6.95
N ILE A 379 9.84 -0.55 6.36
CA ILE A 379 10.77 0.54 6.01
C ILE A 379 11.40 1.12 7.27
N GLY A 380 10.60 1.48 8.29
CA GLY A 380 11.13 2.01 9.55
C GLY A 380 12.09 1.03 10.24
N THR A 381 11.79 -0.26 10.22
CA THR A 381 12.67 -1.32 10.74
C THR A 381 13.97 -1.42 9.92
N SER A 382 13.88 -1.34 8.60
CA SER A 382 15.05 -1.36 7.72
C SER A 382 15.95 -0.13 7.90
N MET A 383 15.37 1.05 8.15
CA MET A 383 16.14 2.25 8.48
C MET A 383 16.98 2.06 9.74
N ILE A 384 16.41 1.44 10.77
CA ILE A 384 17.11 1.13 12.03
C ILE A 384 18.18 0.06 11.80
N GLN A 385 17.86 -1.01 11.06
CA GLN A 385 18.83 -2.06 10.70
C GLN A 385 20.07 -1.47 10.02
N LYS A 386 19.89 -0.51 9.12
CA LYS A 386 20.99 0.14 8.41
C LYS A 386 21.94 0.91 9.34
N LYS A 387 21.48 1.34 10.52
CA LYS A 387 22.28 2.04 11.53
C LYS A 387 22.58 1.16 12.77
N GLU A 388 22.29 -0.14 12.71
CA GLU A 388 22.33 -1.06 13.86
C GLU A 388 23.64 -0.99 14.65
N ALA A 389 24.79 -1.11 13.98
CA ALA A 389 26.10 -1.08 14.65
C ALA A 389 26.32 0.22 15.43
N PHE A 390 26.00 1.37 14.83
CA PHE A 390 26.13 2.67 15.50
C PHE A 390 25.15 2.80 16.67
N LEU A 391 23.91 2.33 16.50
CA LEU A 391 22.86 2.43 17.52
C LEU A 391 23.19 1.60 18.76
N LEU A 392 23.77 0.41 18.59
CA LEU A 392 24.17 -0.48 19.70
C LEU A 392 25.34 0.08 20.53
N GLU A 393 26.21 0.89 19.93
CA GLU A 393 27.34 1.52 20.61
C GLU A 393 27.01 2.90 21.20
N SER A 394 25.86 3.47 20.84
CA SER A 394 25.44 4.82 21.22
C SER A 394 24.62 4.84 22.52
N ASP A 395 24.71 5.96 23.23
CA ASP A 395 23.78 6.28 24.32
C ASP A 395 22.48 6.91 23.78
N PHE A 396 21.57 7.28 24.69
CA PHE A 396 20.29 7.89 24.33
C PHE A 396 20.46 9.12 23.40
N ALA A 397 21.43 9.98 23.69
CA ALA A 397 21.65 11.20 22.93
C ALA A 397 22.16 10.90 21.51
N GLY A 398 23.13 9.99 21.37
CA GLY A 398 23.63 9.55 20.08
C GLY A 398 22.55 8.89 19.21
N ILE A 399 21.71 8.05 19.82
CA ILE A 399 20.56 7.42 19.15
C ILE A 399 19.57 8.49 18.65
N MET A 400 19.16 9.43 19.51
CA MET A 400 18.24 10.51 19.11
C MET A 400 18.80 11.36 17.98
N GLN A 401 20.08 11.74 18.06
CA GLN A 401 20.73 12.50 16.99
C GLN A 401 20.71 11.76 15.66
N CYS A 402 21.04 10.46 15.67
CA CYS A 402 21.04 9.65 14.44
C CYS A 402 19.64 9.45 13.85
N LEU A 403 18.62 9.21 14.68
CA LEU A 403 17.27 8.91 14.18
C LEU A 403 16.47 10.16 13.81
N GLN A 404 16.72 11.30 14.46
CA GLN A 404 16.04 12.57 14.14
C GLN A 404 16.70 13.33 12.98
N SER A 405 17.92 12.95 12.58
CA SER A 405 18.65 13.50 11.44
C SER A 405 19.20 12.34 10.60
N TYR A 406 18.30 11.51 10.07
CA TYR A 406 18.66 10.27 9.41
C TYR A 406 19.38 10.54 8.07
N GLU A 407 20.64 10.14 7.98
CA GLU A 407 21.40 10.19 6.74
C GLU A 407 21.32 8.85 5.99
N CYS A 408 20.82 8.91 4.74
CA CYS A 408 20.70 7.76 3.85
C CYS A 408 21.49 7.98 2.56
N ASP A 409 22.46 7.10 2.32
CA ASP A 409 23.29 7.02 1.11
C ASP A 409 22.79 6.00 0.07
N ASP A 410 21.90 5.09 0.47
CA ASP A 410 21.40 4.00 -0.37
C ASP A 410 19.96 3.65 0.02
N VAL A 411 19.01 4.28 -0.69
CA VAL A 411 17.57 4.08 -0.52
C VAL A 411 17.10 2.75 -1.09
N GLU A 412 17.76 2.23 -2.13
CA GLU A 412 17.43 0.93 -2.72
C GLU A 412 17.66 -0.19 -1.72
N ARG A 413 18.78 -0.12 -0.97
CA ARG A 413 19.05 -1.08 0.10
C ARG A 413 18.00 -1.04 1.20
N ILE A 414 17.51 0.15 1.58
CA ILE A 414 16.42 0.26 2.57
C ILE A 414 15.16 -0.42 2.06
N VAL A 415 14.73 -0.14 0.83
CA VAL A 415 13.53 -0.77 0.25
C VAL A 415 13.70 -2.28 0.13
N PHE A 416 14.88 -2.75 -0.29
CA PHE A 416 15.19 -4.17 -0.42
C PHE A 416 15.14 -4.91 0.92
N GLU A 417 15.79 -4.37 1.96
CA GLU A 417 15.76 -4.96 3.30
C GLU A 417 14.35 -4.87 3.93
N ALA A 418 13.62 -3.78 3.69
CA ALA A 418 12.21 -3.69 4.08
C ALA A 418 11.36 -4.81 3.43
N ASN A 419 11.63 -5.17 2.17
CA ASN A 419 10.94 -6.29 1.52
C ASN A 419 11.29 -7.65 2.16
N LYS A 420 12.53 -7.84 2.63
CA LYS A 420 12.91 -9.05 3.39
C LYS A 420 12.19 -9.11 4.73
N VAL A 421 12.09 -7.99 5.43
CA VAL A 421 11.31 -7.86 6.67
C VAL A 421 9.85 -8.26 6.39
N ARG A 422 9.23 -7.64 5.39
CA ARG A 422 7.86 -7.97 4.96
C ARG A 422 7.66 -9.47 4.70
N THR A 423 8.54 -10.08 3.92
CA THR A 423 8.44 -11.50 3.52
C THR A 423 8.45 -12.43 4.73
N ARG A 424 9.30 -12.16 5.72
CA ARG A 424 9.38 -12.96 6.95
C ARG A 424 8.10 -12.82 7.82
N ILE A 425 7.51 -11.62 7.93
CA ILE A 425 6.23 -11.44 8.68
C ILE A 425 5.10 -12.23 8.01
N LEU A 426 4.99 -12.14 6.69
CA LEU A 426 3.90 -12.78 5.96
C LEU A 426 3.98 -14.31 6.09
N LYS A 427 5.19 -14.89 5.98
CA LYS A 427 5.43 -16.31 6.26
C LYS A 427 5.04 -16.70 7.70
N GLY A 428 5.39 -15.88 8.69
CA GLY A 428 5.02 -16.12 10.09
C GLY A 428 3.50 -16.16 10.30
N LYS A 429 2.76 -15.23 9.67
CA LYS A 429 1.29 -15.20 9.73
C LYS A 429 0.64 -16.44 9.11
N GLU A 430 1.17 -16.91 7.97
CA GLU A 430 0.68 -18.13 7.33
C GLU A 430 0.87 -19.37 8.21
N GLU A 431 2.06 -19.52 8.81
CA GLU A 431 2.34 -20.63 9.73
C GLU A 431 1.43 -20.62 10.96
N GLU A 432 1.11 -19.43 11.49
CA GLU A 432 0.15 -19.25 12.57
C GLU A 432 -1.29 -19.58 12.17
N GLU A 433 -1.74 -19.14 11.00
CA GLU A 433 -3.06 -19.44 10.46
C GLU A 433 -3.24 -20.95 10.18
N GLU A 434 -2.24 -21.59 9.59
CA GLU A 434 -2.22 -23.05 9.40
C GLU A 434 -2.31 -23.79 10.75
N SER A 435 -1.55 -23.31 11.75
CA SER A 435 -1.57 -23.87 13.11
C SER A 435 -2.94 -23.70 13.77
N ARG A 436 -3.57 -22.54 13.66
CA ARG A 436 -4.93 -22.27 14.17
C ARG A 436 -5.98 -23.12 13.46
N GLY A 437 -5.94 -23.22 12.13
CA GLY A 437 -6.82 -24.07 11.34
C GLY A 437 -6.70 -25.54 11.73
N MET A 438 -5.48 -26.03 11.95
CA MET A 438 -5.23 -27.39 12.43
C MET A 438 -5.78 -27.63 13.85
N LYS A 439 -5.68 -26.64 14.75
CA LYS A 439 -6.28 -26.73 16.11
C LYS A 439 -7.80 -26.79 16.05
N MET A 440 -8.44 -25.94 15.25
CA MET A 440 -9.91 -25.95 15.08
C MET A 440 -10.41 -27.26 14.49
N MET A 441 -9.72 -27.81 13.48
CA MET A 441 -10.09 -29.11 12.90
C MET A 441 -9.98 -30.25 13.91
N LYS A 442 -8.96 -30.26 14.77
CA LYS A 442 -8.84 -31.26 15.84
C LYS A 442 -9.98 -31.15 16.86
N ALA A 443 -10.30 -29.94 17.31
CA ALA A 443 -11.43 -29.70 18.22
C ALA A 443 -12.76 -30.14 17.60
N GLY A 444 -12.99 -29.87 16.31
CA GLY A 444 -14.17 -30.35 15.58
C GLY A 444 -14.25 -31.88 15.48
N ALA A 445 -13.11 -32.55 15.28
CA ALA A 445 -13.04 -34.01 15.25
C ALA A 445 -13.30 -34.64 16.63
N GLU A 446 -12.78 -34.04 17.71
CA GLU A 446 -13.03 -34.47 19.09
C GLU A 446 -14.52 -34.35 19.44
N LEU A 447 -15.14 -33.20 19.14
CA LEU A 447 -16.56 -32.97 19.40
C LEU A 447 -17.46 -33.93 18.60
N ALA A 448 -17.13 -34.20 17.34
CA ALA A 448 -17.83 -35.21 16.54
C ALA A 448 -17.68 -36.63 17.13
N GLY A 449 -16.50 -36.95 17.67
CA GLY A 449 -16.25 -38.18 18.42
C GLY A 449 -17.14 -38.32 19.66
N GLU A 450 -17.21 -37.27 20.49
CA GLU A 450 -18.04 -37.24 21.70
C GLU A 450 -19.54 -37.41 21.38
N VAL A 451 -20.05 -36.71 20.36
CA VAL A 451 -21.44 -36.86 19.89
C VAL A 451 -21.71 -38.31 19.46
N THR A 452 -20.76 -38.91 18.74
CA THR A 452 -20.87 -40.31 18.31
C THR A 452 -20.92 -41.26 19.51
N ASP A 453 -20.11 -41.02 20.54
CA ASP A 453 -20.08 -41.82 21.76
C ASP A 453 -21.33 -41.64 22.61
N GLN A 454 -21.90 -40.43 22.70
CA GLN A 454 -23.19 -40.19 23.37
C GLN A 454 -24.33 -40.91 22.66
N VAL A 455 -24.38 -40.83 21.32
CA VAL A 455 -25.38 -41.57 20.52
C VAL A 455 -25.23 -43.09 20.72
N LYS A 456 -23.99 -43.59 20.78
CA LYS A 456 -23.70 -45.00 21.05
C LYS A 456 -24.13 -45.43 22.45
N LYS A 457 -23.83 -44.65 23.49
CA LYS A 457 -24.26 -44.90 24.88
C LYS A 457 -25.79 -44.87 25.02
N GLY A 458 -26.46 -43.90 24.41
CA GLY A 458 -27.93 -43.83 24.38
C GLY A 458 -28.55 -45.04 23.67
N TRP A 459 -27.92 -45.50 22.59
CA TRP A 459 -28.33 -46.70 21.87
C TRP A 459 -28.19 -47.98 22.71
N ASP A 460 -27.05 -48.16 23.37
CA ASP A 460 -26.79 -49.34 24.22
C ASP A 460 -27.71 -49.37 25.44
N LEU A 461 -28.05 -48.20 26.00
CA LEU A 461 -29.06 -48.07 27.06
C LEU A 461 -30.47 -48.46 26.58
N MET A 462 -30.88 -48.02 25.39
CA MET A 462 -32.17 -48.39 24.80
C MET A 462 -32.27 -49.90 24.54
N LYS A 463 -31.19 -50.53 24.05
CA LYS A 463 -31.11 -51.99 23.91
C LYS A 463 -31.27 -52.70 25.25
N LYS A 464 -30.58 -52.22 26.29
CA LYS A 464 -30.62 -52.82 27.64
C LYS A 464 -32.00 -52.69 28.29
N LYS A 465 -32.78 -51.65 27.96
CA LYS A 465 -34.14 -51.42 28.47
C LYS A 465 -35.25 -52.16 27.69
N GLY A 466 -34.91 -53.00 26.71
CA GLY A 466 -35.87 -53.95 26.12
C GLY A 466 -36.98 -53.32 25.28
N LEU A 467 -36.76 -52.14 24.67
CA LEU A 467 -37.70 -51.52 23.73
C LEU A 467 -37.76 -52.34 22.43
N PRO A 468 -38.90 -52.98 22.09
CA PRO A 468 -39.02 -53.81 20.88
C PRO A 468 -39.27 -52.91 19.66
N MET A 469 -38.55 -53.17 18.57
CA MET A 469 -38.71 -52.53 17.25
C MET A 469 -38.37 -51.03 17.17
N LEU A 470 -37.07 -50.74 17.25
CA LEU A 470 -36.54 -49.43 16.83
C LEU A 470 -36.67 -49.27 15.30
N SER A 471 -37.33 -48.20 14.86
CA SER A 471 -37.66 -47.96 13.45
C SER A 471 -36.42 -47.78 12.55
N ARG A 472 -36.58 -48.02 11.24
CA ARG A 472 -35.54 -47.79 10.20
C ARG A 472 -34.95 -46.37 10.25
N PHE A 473 -35.73 -45.39 10.70
CA PHE A 473 -35.30 -44.00 10.86
C PHE A 473 -34.16 -43.88 11.88
N ALA A 474 -34.26 -44.56 13.02
CA ALA A 474 -33.24 -44.50 14.08
C ALA A 474 -31.90 -45.16 13.67
N GLN A 475 -31.96 -46.26 12.90
CA GLN A 475 -30.75 -46.88 12.33
C GLN A 475 -30.09 -45.99 11.28
N SER A 476 -30.88 -45.33 10.43
CA SER A 476 -30.39 -44.36 9.44
C SER A 476 -29.67 -43.19 10.11
N THR A 477 -30.21 -42.63 11.19
CA THR A 477 -29.58 -41.51 11.92
C THR A 477 -28.23 -41.92 12.51
N ARG A 478 -28.12 -43.10 13.12
CA ARG A 478 -26.85 -43.62 13.64
C ARG A 478 -25.79 -43.80 12.55
N SER A 479 -26.17 -44.36 11.40
CA SER A 479 -25.24 -44.57 10.28
C SER A 479 -24.76 -43.25 9.69
N LYS A 480 -25.62 -42.23 9.58
CA LYS A 480 -25.25 -40.89 9.11
C LYS A 480 -24.28 -40.18 10.05
N VAL A 481 -24.50 -40.26 11.36
CA VAL A 481 -23.57 -39.66 12.34
C VAL A 481 -22.21 -40.37 12.28
N ALA A 482 -22.17 -41.70 12.16
CA ALA A 482 -20.92 -42.44 12.05
C ALA A 482 -20.15 -42.19 10.74
N SER A 483 -20.84 -41.93 9.61
CA SER A 483 -20.18 -41.58 8.34
C SER A 483 -19.57 -40.17 8.40
N MET A 484 -20.29 -39.19 8.95
CA MET A 484 -19.78 -37.83 9.12
C MET A 484 -18.50 -37.79 9.97
N THR A 485 -18.44 -38.55 11.08
CA THR A 485 -17.24 -38.61 11.94
C THR A 485 -16.03 -39.22 11.23
N LYS A 486 -16.23 -40.24 10.38
CA LYS A 486 -15.14 -40.86 9.59
C LYS A 486 -14.60 -39.90 8.54
N GLU A 487 -15.48 -39.15 7.88
CA GLU A 487 -15.12 -38.18 6.86
C GLU A 487 -14.26 -37.05 7.46
N VAL A 488 -14.69 -36.46 8.57
CA VAL A 488 -13.93 -35.43 9.29
C VAL A 488 -12.57 -35.97 9.75
N SER A 489 -12.51 -37.17 10.33
CA SER A 489 -11.26 -37.78 10.79
C SER A 489 -10.27 -38.04 9.65
N SER A 490 -10.77 -38.43 8.47
CA SER A 490 -9.94 -38.69 7.29
C SER A 490 -9.34 -37.40 6.71
N GLN A 491 -10.10 -36.31 6.70
CA GLN A 491 -9.62 -34.99 6.25
C GLN A 491 -8.52 -34.45 7.18
N VAL A 492 -8.66 -34.64 8.50
CA VAL A 492 -7.62 -34.27 9.47
C VAL A 492 -6.33 -35.06 9.27
N GLN A 493 -6.43 -36.39 9.04
CA GLN A 493 -5.26 -37.23 8.82
C GLN A 493 -4.56 -36.94 7.47
N GLY A 494 -5.32 -36.61 6.42
CA GLY A 494 -4.78 -36.20 5.13
C GLY A 494 -3.91 -34.94 5.23
N LYS A 495 -4.47 -33.86 5.80
CA LYS A 495 -3.74 -32.59 5.97
C LYS A 495 -2.51 -32.70 6.89
N LYS A 496 -2.53 -33.58 7.89
CA LYS A 496 -1.40 -33.80 8.80
C LYS A 496 -0.21 -34.47 8.11
N LYS A 497 -0.45 -35.30 7.09
CA LYS A 497 0.59 -35.91 6.26
C LYS A 497 1.18 -34.90 5.27
N GLU A 498 0.36 -34.00 4.72
CA GLU A 498 0.84 -32.94 3.81
C GLU A 498 1.75 -31.94 4.54
N SER A 499 1.39 -31.49 5.75
CA SER A 499 2.22 -30.53 6.50
C SER A 499 3.53 -31.10 7.06
N THR A 500 3.57 -32.40 7.38
CA THR A 500 4.82 -33.07 7.77
C THR A 500 5.76 -33.27 6.59
N THR A 501 5.22 -33.41 5.38
CA THR A 501 6.00 -33.51 4.15
C THR A 501 6.58 -32.14 3.76
N SER A 502 5.79 -31.06 3.86
CA SER A 502 6.30 -29.70 3.56
C SER A 502 7.38 -29.23 4.53
N LYS A 503 7.28 -29.56 5.82
CA LYS A 503 8.31 -29.26 6.84
C LYS A 503 9.61 -30.05 6.67
N LYS A 504 9.57 -31.18 5.96
CA LYS A 504 10.76 -31.97 5.64
C LYS A 504 11.50 -31.37 4.44
N GLU A 505 10.74 -30.99 3.41
CA GLU A 505 11.28 -30.32 2.20
C GLU A 505 11.90 -28.94 2.53
N SER A 506 11.35 -28.18 3.48
CA SER A 506 11.92 -26.88 3.90
C SER A 506 13.14 -26.98 4.83
N LYS A 507 13.36 -28.15 5.44
CA LYS A 507 14.58 -28.44 6.22
C LYS A 507 15.73 -28.85 5.32
N GLU A 508 15.44 -29.65 4.28
CA GLU A 508 16.44 -30.04 3.28
C GLU A 508 16.92 -28.85 2.43
N SER A 509 16.07 -27.86 2.16
CA SER A 509 16.49 -26.62 1.46
C SER A 509 17.34 -25.66 2.33
N LYS A 510 17.24 -25.75 3.66
CA LYS A 510 18.09 -24.97 4.58
C LYS A 510 19.48 -25.57 4.79
N GLU A 511 19.64 -26.88 4.56
CA GLU A 511 20.94 -27.56 4.63
C GLU A 511 21.74 -27.42 3.31
N SER A 512 21.08 -27.15 2.17
CA SER A 512 21.78 -26.86 0.90
C SER A 512 22.35 -25.44 0.81
N ASP A 513 21.69 -24.44 1.40
CA ASP A 513 22.18 -23.04 1.42
C ASP A 513 23.38 -22.82 2.35
N SER A 514 23.68 -23.76 3.26
CA SER A 514 24.85 -23.68 4.14
C SER A 514 26.14 -24.29 3.55
N SER A 515 26.15 -24.59 2.24
CA SER A 515 27.29 -25.26 1.59
C SER A 515 27.85 -24.58 0.33
N GLU A 516 27.41 -23.36 -0.01
CA GLU A 516 27.90 -22.62 -1.20
C GLU A 516 28.55 -21.25 -0.92
N ASP A 517 28.86 -20.91 0.34
CA ASP A 517 29.63 -19.70 0.70
C ASP A 517 31.09 -20.02 1.03
N ASP A 518 31.85 -20.57 0.08
CA ASP A 518 33.33 -20.63 0.12
C ASP A 518 33.88 -20.95 -1.29
N ASN A 519 33.88 -19.96 -2.18
CA ASN A 519 34.85 -19.73 -3.28
C ASN A 519 34.22 -18.84 -4.36
N ASP A 520 34.57 -17.55 -4.40
CA ASP A 520 35.43 -17.04 -5.47
C ASP A 520 35.67 -15.52 -5.30
N ASN A 521 36.94 -15.21 -5.08
CA ASN A 521 37.53 -13.89 -5.29
C ASN A 521 37.65 -13.60 -6.79
N ASP A 522 37.69 -12.30 -7.10
CA ASP A 522 38.13 -11.68 -8.35
C ASP A 522 37.20 -11.83 -9.57
N VAL A 523 36.59 -10.73 -10.02
CA VAL A 523 36.92 -10.08 -11.31
C VAL A 523 36.39 -8.63 -11.30
N ALA A 524 37.24 -7.76 -11.84
CA ALA A 524 37.22 -6.31 -11.83
C ALA A 524 36.07 -5.60 -12.57
N TYR A 525 35.88 -4.36 -12.14
CA TYR A 525 35.19 -3.24 -12.80
C TYR A 525 35.49 -3.12 -14.30
N LEU A 526 34.42 -2.99 -15.10
CA LEU A 526 34.27 -2.03 -16.20
C LEU A 526 32.78 -1.78 -16.47
#